data_AF-A0AAD7WID8-F1
#
_entry.id   AF-A0AAD7WID8-F1
#
_cell.length_a   1.000
_cell.length_b   1.000
_cell.length_c   1.000
_cell.angle_alpha   90.00
_cell.angle_beta   90.00
_cell.angle_gamma   90.00
#
_symmetry.space_group_name_H-M   'P 1'
#
loop_
_entity.id
_entity.type
_entity.pdbx_description
1 polymer ?
#
loop_
_entity_poly.entity_id
_entity_poly.type
_entity_poly.pdbx_seq_one_letter_code
_entity_poly.pdbx_strand_id
1 'polypeptide(L)'
;MFDPDPVIMSSGRTLRETVLESSPVLALLNQSFISSWSLVKELEDLQTDVSNSALSHIARLHLEKYSFPVEMMVALPNGTVIHHINANYFLDQTAMKPEEEESTMFGFTGGFEDPSTATYIRFLREGLEKAKEHLP
;
A
#
# COMPACT_ATOMS: atom_id res chain seq x y z
N MET A 1 27.42 3.86 37.02
CA MET A 1 27.65 3.41 35.64
C MET A 1 26.27 3.38 35.01
N PHE A 2 25.92 4.48 34.33
CA PHE A 2 24.64 4.59 33.64
C PHE A 2 24.84 3.95 32.27
N ASP A 3 24.18 2.83 32.01
CA ASP A 3 23.99 2.37 30.65
C ASP A 3 23.08 3.39 29.94
N PRO A 4 23.50 4.02 28.84
CA PRO A 4 22.55 4.73 28.00
C PRO A 4 21.65 3.67 27.35
N ASP A 5 20.35 3.76 27.62
CA ASP A 5 19.34 2.99 26.89
C ASP A 5 19.63 3.07 25.38
N PRO A 6 19.50 1.97 24.63
CA PRO A 6 19.68 2.01 23.19
C PRO A 6 18.67 3.02 22.64
N VAL A 7 19.19 4.08 22.01
CA VAL A 7 18.41 5.06 21.27
C VAL A 7 17.53 4.28 20.29
N ILE A 8 16.26 4.09 20.64
CA ILE A 8 15.26 3.55 19.73
C ILE A 8 15.16 4.59 18.63
N MET A 9 15.85 4.32 17.52
CA MET A 9 15.70 5.05 16.28
C MET A 9 14.35 4.67 15.69
N SER A 10 13.27 5.08 16.36
CA SER A 10 12.01 5.39 15.68
C SER A 10 12.31 6.63 14.85
N SER A 11 13.05 6.42 13.76
CA SER A 11 13.13 7.37 12.69
C SER A 11 11.69 7.50 12.22
N GLY A 12 10.99 8.55 12.63
CA GLY A 12 9.61 8.88 12.26
C GLY A 12 9.43 9.18 10.77
N ARG A 13 10.14 8.43 9.93
CA ARG A 13 10.05 8.42 8.48
C ARG A 13 8.76 7.72 8.11
N THR A 14 7.95 8.44 7.36
CA THR A 14 6.68 7.98 6.84
C THR A 14 6.89 7.11 5.61
N LEU A 15 5.87 6.33 5.22
CA LEU A 15 5.84 5.57 3.96
C LEU A 15 6.20 6.44 2.74
N ARG A 16 5.90 7.75 2.81
CA ARG A 16 6.25 8.74 1.80
C ARG A 16 7.76 8.95 1.66
N GLU A 17 8.47 9.05 2.78
CA GLU A 17 9.90 9.40 2.83
C GLU A 17 10.82 8.18 2.67
N THR A 18 10.25 6.98 2.53
CA THR A 18 11.02 5.74 2.35
C THR A 18 10.52 5.00 1.12
N VAL A 19 9.38 4.32 1.24
CA VAL A 19 8.85 3.41 0.22
C VAL A 19 8.52 4.14 -1.07
N LEU A 20 7.86 5.29 -0.99
CA LEU A 20 7.46 6.05 -2.18
C LEU A 20 8.61 6.86 -2.80
N GLU A 21 9.73 7.03 -2.10
CA GLU A 21 10.96 7.57 -2.69
C GLU A 21 11.84 6.47 -3.34
N SER A 22 11.51 5.20 -3.10
CA SER A 22 12.24 4.07 -3.68
C SER A 22 12.10 4.03 -5.20
N SER A 23 13.24 4.05 -5.90
CA SER A 23 13.29 3.98 -7.37
C SER A 23 12.53 2.80 -7.98
N PRO A 24 12.66 1.54 -7.50
CA PRO A 24 11.90 0.42 -8.03
C PRO A 24 10.38 0.55 -7.81
N VAL A 25 9.94 1.12 -6.69
CA VAL A 25 8.52 1.39 -6.44
C VAL A 25 7.99 2.43 -7.42
N LEU A 26 8.70 3.55 -7.57
CA LEU A 26 8.33 4.61 -8.50
C LEU A 26 8.29 4.12 -9.94
N ALA A 27 9.26 3.30 -10.35
CA ALA A 27 9.27 2.69 -11.68
C ALA A 27 8.03 1.83 -11.92
N LEU A 28 7.65 0.98 -10.96
CA LEU A 28 6.48 0.13 -11.06
C LEU A 28 5.17 0.93 -11.10
N LEU A 29 5.04 1.94 -10.23
CA LEU A 29 3.88 2.83 -10.19
C LEU A 29 3.71 3.55 -11.54
N ASN A 30 4.78 4.15 -12.07
CA ASN A 30 4.73 4.89 -13.33
C ASN A 30 4.43 3.99 -14.54
N GLN A 31 4.81 2.72 -14.49
CA GLN A 31 4.58 1.80 -15.60
C GLN A 31 3.13 1.29 -15.66
N SER A 32 2.51 1.04 -14.50
CA SER A 32 1.31 0.19 -14.43
C SER A 32 0.14 0.77 -13.64
N PHE A 33 0.31 1.91 -12.95
CA PHE A 33 -0.69 2.43 -12.03
C PHE A 33 -0.97 3.93 -12.24
N ILE A 34 -2.19 4.33 -11.89
CA ILE A 34 -2.55 5.73 -11.64
C ILE A 34 -2.78 5.85 -10.14
N SER A 35 -2.00 6.67 -9.45
CA SER A 35 -2.10 6.86 -8.01
C SER A 35 -3.00 8.05 -7.66
N SER A 36 -3.88 7.86 -6.69
CA SER A 36 -4.73 8.90 -6.13
C SER A 36 -4.81 8.79 -4.61
N TRP A 37 -5.16 9.90 -3.96
CA TRP A 37 -5.41 9.96 -2.52
C TRP A 37 -6.75 10.66 -2.30
N SER A 38 -7.50 10.19 -1.31
CA SER A 38 -8.79 10.79 -0.94
C SER A 38 -8.97 10.68 0.57
N LEU A 39 -9.62 11.69 1.14
CA LEU A 39 -10.05 11.64 2.53
C LEU A 39 -11.32 10.79 2.63
N VAL A 40 -11.47 10.06 3.74
CA VAL A 40 -12.71 9.30 4.00
C VAL A 40 -13.93 10.21 3.93
N LYS A 41 -13.80 11.44 4.45
CA LYS A 41 -14.88 12.43 4.41
C LYS A 41 -15.29 12.81 2.98
N GLU A 42 -14.34 12.94 2.06
CA GLU A 42 -14.62 13.22 0.65
C GLU A 42 -15.34 12.04 0.00
N LEU A 43 -14.97 10.80 0.34
CA LEU A 43 -15.64 9.60 -0.15
C LEU A 43 -17.07 9.48 0.39
N GLU A 44 -17.29 9.81 1.67
CA GLU A 44 -18.63 9.85 2.28
C GLU A 44 -19.52 10.89 1.59
N ASP A 45 -19.00 12.08 1.34
CA ASP A 45 -19.74 13.15 0.65
C ASP A 45 -20.08 12.72 -0.80
N LEU A 46 -19.11 12.15 -1.53
CA LEU A 46 -19.32 11.61 -2.89
C LEU A 46 -20.32 10.45 -2.92
N GLN A 47 -20.32 9.57 -1.92
CA GLN A 47 -21.29 8.48 -1.82
C GLN A 47 -22.73 9.00 -1.78
N THR A 48 -22.95 10.15 -1.13
CA THR A 48 -24.29 10.77 -1.01
C THR A 48 -24.67 11.66 -2.20
N ASP A 49 -23.76 11.88 -3.16
CA ASP A 49 -24.01 12.72 -4.32
C ASP A 49 -24.88 12.03 -5.37
N VAL A 50 -26.16 12.41 -5.38
CA VAL A 50 -27.17 11.90 -6.34
C VAL A 50 -26.91 12.42 -7.76
N SER A 51 -26.16 13.52 -7.92
CA SER A 51 -25.87 14.09 -9.24
C SER A 51 -24.86 13.28 -10.03
N ASN A 52 -23.96 12.56 -9.34
CA ASN A 52 -22.92 11.75 -9.96
C ASN A 52 -22.98 10.28 -9.49
N SER A 53 -23.93 9.54 -10.05
CA SER A 53 -24.14 8.13 -9.72
C SER A 53 -22.90 7.26 -9.93
N ALA A 54 -22.03 7.59 -10.90
CA ALA A 54 -20.81 6.83 -11.16
C ALA A 54 -19.77 7.02 -10.04
N LEU A 55 -19.48 8.27 -9.65
CA LEU A 55 -18.56 8.53 -8.54
C LEU A 55 -19.12 8.06 -7.20
N SER A 56 -20.43 8.22 -6.97
CA SER A 56 -21.10 7.68 -5.78
C SER A 56 -20.92 6.17 -5.67
N HIS A 57 -21.06 5.43 -6.79
CA HIS A 57 -20.83 4.00 -6.82
C HIS A 57 -19.37 3.63 -6.50
N ILE A 58 -18.40 4.31 -7.10
CA ILE A 58 -16.96 4.08 -6.85
C ILE A 58 -16.61 4.38 -5.39
N ALA A 59 -17.08 5.50 -4.86
CA ALA A 59 -16.85 5.90 -3.47
C ALA A 59 -17.39 4.87 -2.48
N ARG A 60 -18.59 4.33 -2.73
CA ARG A 60 -19.15 3.23 -1.94
C ARG A 60 -18.26 1.99 -1.96
N LEU A 61 -17.77 1.56 -3.13
CA LEU A 61 -16.88 0.39 -3.22
C LEU A 61 -15.57 0.57 -2.45
N HIS A 62 -15.02 1.79 -2.42
CA HIS A 62 -13.82 2.10 -1.64
C HIS A 62 -14.12 2.09 -0.14
N LEU A 63 -15.20 2.74 0.30
CA LEU A 63 -15.62 2.76 1.71
C LEU A 63 -15.92 1.36 2.27
N GLU A 64 -16.45 0.44 1.45
CA GLU A 64 -16.71 -0.95 1.85
C GLU A 64 -15.44 -1.73 2.25
N LYS A 65 -14.28 -1.35 1.70
CA LYS A 65 -12.99 -1.99 2.01
C LYS A 65 -12.13 -1.22 3.00
N TYR A 66 -12.47 0.04 3.25
CA TYR A 66 -11.68 0.89 4.11
C TYR A 66 -11.74 0.44 5.57
N SER A 67 -10.57 0.35 6.21
CA SER A 67 -10.44 0.19 7.65
C SER A 67 -9.54 1.30 8.22
N PHE A 68 -9.97 1.92 9.32
CA PHE A 68 -9.26 3.03 9.95
C PHE A 68 -7.87 2.58 10.47
N PRO A 69 -6.83 3.44 10.45
CA PRO A 69 -6.80 4.85 10.07
C PRO A 69 -6.44 5.17 8.62
N VAL A 70 -5.72 4.27 7.96
CA VAL A 70 -5.24 4.45 6.59
C VAL A 70 -5.25 3.09 5.92
N GLU A 71 -5.76 3.05 4.70
CA GLU A 71 -5.85 1.83 3.89
C GLU A 71 -5.26 2.14 2.51
N MET A 72 -4.34 1.32 2.03
CA MET A 72 -3.83 1.38 0.66
C MET A 72 -4.64 0.41 -0.19
N MET A 73 -5.10 0.83 -1.36
CA MET A 73 -5.98 0.04 -2.21
C MET A 73 -5.48 -0.01 -3.66
N VAL A 74 -5.69 -1.14 -4.32
CA VAL A 74 -5.61 -1.31 -5.77
C VAL A 74 -7.02 -1.59 -6.26
N ALA A 75 -7.49 -0.74 -7.18
CA ALA A 75 -8.82 -0.83 -7.75
C ALA A 75 -8.77 -0.83 -9.28
N LEU A 76 -9.74 -1.51 -9.89
CA LEU A 76 -9.99 -1.44 -11.32
C LEU A 76 -10.63 -0.09 -11.70
N PRO A 77 -10.63 0.31 -12.99
CA PRO A 77 -11.20 1.60 -13.43
C PRO A 77 -12.69 1.79 -13.11
N ASN A 78 -13.43 0.69 -12.89
CA ASN A 78 -14.84 0.71 -12.48
C ASN A 78 -15.03 0.90 -10.95
N GLY A 79 -13.94 1.01 -10.18
CA GLY A 79 -13.93 1.18 -8.74
C GLY A 79 -13.89 -0.09 -7.91
N THR A 80 -13.89 -1.28 -8.53
CA THR A 80 -13.77 -2.54 -7.79
C THR A 80 -12.38 -2.65 -7.15
N VAL A 81 -12.34 -2.66 -5.82
CA VAL A 81 -11.11 -2.86 -5.04
C VAL A 81 -10.75 -4.35 -5.06
N ILE A 82 -9.62 -4.68 -5.68
CA ILE A 82 -9.14 -6.06 -5.88
C ILE A 82 -8.04 -6.44 -4.89
N HIS A 83 -7.37 -5.45 -4.31
CA HIS A 83 -6.38 -5.67 -3.26
C HIS A 83 -6.32 -4.45 -2.35
N HIS A 84 -6.12 -4.67 -1.06
CA HIS A 84 -5.96 -3.59 -0.10
C HIS A 84 -5.10 -4.06 1.08
N ILE A 85 -4.49 -3.12 1.78
CA ILE A 85 -3.71 -3.35 2.99
C ILE A 85 -3.85 -2.18 3.96
N ASN A 86 -4.14 -2.52 5.22
CA ASN A 86 -4.25 -1.56 6.30
C ASN A 86 -2.86 -1.10 6.75
N ALA A 87 -2.70 0.18 7.07
CA ALA A 87 -1.41 0.74 7.45
C ALA A 87 -0.82 0.10 8.72
N ASN A 88 -1.65 -0.26 9.72
CA ASN A 88 -1.15 -0.91 10.92
C ASN A 88 -0.58 -2.29 10.59
N TYR A 89 -1.32 -3.07 9.78
CA TYR A 89 -0.85 -4.39 9.33
C TYR A 89 0.44 -4.29 8.50
N PHE A 90 0.54 -3.29 7.63
CA PHE A 90 1.76 -3.03 6.86
C PHE A 90 2.96 -2.73 7.77
N LEU A 91 2.78 -1.89 8.81
CA LEU A 91 3.85 -1.60 9.76
C LEU A 91 4.27 -2.83 10.56
N ASP A 92 3.31 -3.66 10.97
CA ASP A 92 3.58 -4.90 11.71
C ASP A 92 4.41 -5.90 10.86
N GLN A 93 4.06 -6.06 9.58
CA GLN A 93 4.80 -6.93 8.66
C GLN A 93 6.24 -6.46 8.41
N THR A 94 6.47 -5.15 8.45
CA THR A 94 7.75 -4.53 8.06
C THR A 94 8.67 -4.27 9.26
N ALA A 95 8.14 -4.40 10.49
CA ALA A 95 8.90 -4.31 11.73
C ALA A 95 9.72 -5.58 12.05
N MET A 96 9.46 -6.70 11.37
CA MET A 96 10.17 -7.97 11.58
C MET A 96 11.60 -7.88 11.03
N LYS A 97 12.59 -8.15 11.90
CA LYS A 97 14.01 -8.21 11.52
C LYS A 97 14.27 -9.43 10.62
N PRO A 98 15.26 -9.36 9.70
CA PRO A 98 15.51 -10.38 8.67
C PRO A 98 16.19 -11.64 9.23
N GLU A 99 15.61 -12.27 10.25
CA GLU A 99 16.22 -13.42 10.92
C GLU A 99 15.50 -14.76 10.64
N GLU A 100 14.37 -14.78 9.91
CA GLU A 100 13.58 -16.04 9.76
C GLU A 100 12.99 -16.37 8.36
N GLU A 101 13.22 -15.60 7.29
CA GLU A 101 12.62 -15.91 5.96
C GLU A 101 13.65 -16.05 4.82
N GLU A 102 14.66 -16.90 4.99
CA GLU A 102 15.61 -17.22 3.89
C GLU A 102 15.10 -18.24 2.85
N SER A 103 13.85 -18.73 2.91
CA SER A 103 13.47 -19.91 2.09
C SER A 103 12.49 -19.68 0.93
N THR A 104 11.98 -18.46 0.67
CA THR A 104 11.03 -18.27 -0.46
C THR A 104 11.19 -16.97 -1.28
N MET A 105 12.29 -16.22 -1.11
CA MET A 105 12.50 -14.98 -1.87
C MET A 105 12.96 -15.28 -3.32
N PHE A 106 12.01 -15.57 -4.20
CA PHE A 106 12.24 -15.71 -5.64
C PHE A 106 12.79 -14.40 -6.24
N GLY A 107 14.12 -14.33 -6.40
CA GLY A 107 14.79 -13.64 -7.49
C GLY A 107 14.89 -12.11 -7.46
N PHE A 108 15.45 -11.51 -6.40
CA PHE A 108 15.92 -10.11 -6.47
C PHE A 108 17.43 -10.02 -6.26
N THR A 109 18.14 -9.67 -7.33
CA THR A 109 19.57 -9.40 -7.34
C THR A 109 19.86 -8.02 -6.75
N GLY A 110 20.61 -7.98 -5.64
CA GLY A 110 21.58 -6.92 -5.35
C GLY A 110 21.06 -5.56 -4.89
N GLY A 111 20.87 -5.41 -3.58
CA GLY A 111 20.75 -4.14 -2.88
C GLY A 111 20.03 -4.34 -1.55
N PHE A 112 20.53 -3.75 -0.47
CA PHE A 112 19.85 -3.73 0.83
C PHE A 112 18.51 -2.97 0.69
N GLU A 113 17.48 -3.64 0.20
CA GLU A 113 16.16 -3.06 0.02
C GLU A 113 15.41 -3.16 1.34
N ASP A 114 14.90 -2.03 1.84
CA ASP A 114 14.22 -1.96 3.13
C ASP A 114 12.99 -2.89 3.14
N PRO A 115 12.71 -3.63 4.24
CA PRO A 115 11.58 -4.56 4.32
C PRO A 115 10.23 -3.94 3.91
N SER A 116 10.05 -2.64 4.17
CA SER A 116 8.85 -1.91 3.75
C SER A 116 8.73 -1.73 2.24
N THR A 117 9.86 -1.53 1.56
CA THR A 117 9.90 -1.42 0.10
C THR A 117 9.57 -2.76 -0.55
N ALA A 118 10.19 -3.85 -0.07
CA ALA A 118 9.92 -5.19 -0.57
C ALA A 118 8.44 -5.57 -0.38
N THR A 119 7.89 -5.29 0.81
CA THR A 119 6.48 -5.54 1.13
C THR A 119 5.53 -4.76 0.22
N TYR A 120 5.84 -3.49 -0.04
CA TYR A 120 5.01 -2.65 -0.92
C TYR A 120 5.08 -3.08 -2.38
N ILE A 121 6.26 -3.47 -2.88
CA ILE A 121 6.41 -4.03 -4.23
C ILE A 121 5.59 -5.32 -4.37
N ARG A 122 5.64 -6.20 -3.35
CA ARG A 122 4.81 -7.42 -3.32
C ARG A 122 3.33 -7.08 -3.39
N PHE A 123 2.85 -6.16 -2.56
CA PHE A 123 1.47 -5.67 -2.58
C PHE A 123 1.05 -5.17 -3.98
N LEU A 124 1.87 -4.35 -4.63
CA LEU A 124 1.57 -3.86 -5.98
C LEU A 124 1.53 -5.00 -7.02
N ARG A 125 2.50 -5.92 -6.97
CA ARG A 125 2.57 -7.06 -7.90
C ARG A 125 1.40 -8.02 -7.75
N GLU A 126 1.02 -8.35 -6.52
CA GLU A 126 -0.18 -9.15 -6.24
C GLU A 126 -1.46 -8.45 -6.75
N GLY A 127 -1.52 -7.12 -6.64
CA GLY A 127 -2.59 -6.31 -7.23
C GLY A 127 -2.66 -6.45 -8.75
N LEU A 128 -1.52 -6.40 -9.45
CA LEU A 128 -1.47 -6.61 -10.90
C LEU A 128 -1.85 -8.04 -11.30
N GLU A 129 -1.46 -9.04 -10.51
CA GLU A 129 -1.81 -10.43 -10.77
C GLU A 129 -3.32 -10.64 -10.67
N LYS A 130 -3.95 -10.17 -9.58
CA LYS A 130 -5.41 -10.20 -9.40
C LYS A 130 -6.15 -9.42 -10.48
N ALA A 131 -5.57 -8.33 -10.99
CA ALA A 131 -6.16 -7.58 -12.09
C ALA A 131 -6.25 -8.40 -13.38
N LYS A 132 -5.28 -9.29 -13.65
CA LYS A 132 -5.29 -10.14 -14.85
C LYS A 132 -6.46 -11.10 -14.89
N GLU A 133 -6.93 -11.57 -13.73
CA GLU A 133 -8.12 -12.42 -13.64
C GLU A 133 -9.41 -11.71 -14.08
N HIS A 134 -9.37 -10.38 -14.16
CA HIS A 134 -10.49 -9.53 -14.56
C HIS A 134 -10.34 -8.98 -15.99
N LEU A 135 -9.24 -9.30 -16.68
CA LEU A 135 -9.04 -8.97 -18.08
C LEU A 135 -9.65 -10.06 -18.97
N PRO A 136 -10.33 -9.69 -20.07
CA PRO A 136 -10.93 -10.64 -21.01
C PRO A 136 -9.89 -11.44 -21.82
#